data_AF-A0A3D2H7F8-F1
#
_entry.id   AF-A0A3D2H7F8-F1
#
_cell.length_a   1.000
_cell.length_b   1.000
_cell.length_c   1.000
_cell.angle_alpha   90.00
_cell.angle_beta   90.00
_cell.angle_gamma   90.00
#
_symmetry.space_group_name_H-M   'P 1'
#
loop_
_entity.id
_entity.type
_entity.pdbx_description
1 polymer ?
#
loop_
_entity_poly.entity_id
_entity_poly.type
_entity_poly.pdbx_seq_one_letter_code
_entity_poly.pdbx_strand_id
1 'polypeptide(L)'
;MNGRISVKHNGTRDSAGLRWTHQDTTDEILLLTPLGQTAARIYRDEAHATLDNGDQHYSDTDVESLMQQVLGWRLQLDHLHHWVLGLTVPGDAMLERDTQGRLTVLRQDGWEVRYLAYADDKANSLPVRMRLTRANLEIILLIDECEWNIK
;
A
#
# COMPACT_ATOMS: atom_id res chain seq x y z
N MET A 1 9.92 -4.53 -1.63
CA MET A 1 9.20 -4.76 -0.36
C MET A 1 8.43 -6.06 -0.44
N ASN A 2 8.54 -6.91 0.58
CA ASN A 2 7.75 -8.14 0.75
C ASN A 2 6.86 -8.02 1.98
N GLY A 3 5.68 -8.62 1.93
CA GLY A 3 4.74 -8.57 3.05
C GLY A 3 3.45 -9.33 2.80
N ARG A 4 2.42 -8.94 3.54
CA ARG A 4 1.05 -9.44 3.45
C ARG A 4 0.09 -8.28 3.46
N ILE A 5 -0.97 -8.42 2.68
CA ILE A 5 -2.06 -7.45 2.59
C ILE A 5 -3.38 -8.15 2.92
N SER A 6 -4.23 -7.46 3.68
CA SER A 6 -5.65 -7.78 3.76
C SER A 6 -6.46 -6.55 3.39
N VAL A 7 -7.44 -6.74 2.51
CA VAL A 7 -8.37 -5.69 2.10
C VAL A 7 -9.76 -6.11 2.53
N LYS A 8 -10.46 -5.23 3.24
CA LYS A 8 -11.88 -5.36 3.53
C LYS A 8 -12.63 -4.23 2.84
N HIS A 9 -13.57 -4.60 2.00
CA HIS A 9 -14.39 -3.65 1.25
C HIS A 9 -15.79 -4.26 1.01
N ASN A 10 -16.85 -3.48 1.21
CA ASN A 10 -18.24 -3.91 1.00
C ASN A 10 -18.64 -5.22 1.71
N GLY A 11 -18.06 -5.50 2.88
CA GLY A 11 -18.34 -6.71 3.67
C GLY A 11 -17.50 -7.93 3.28
N THR A 12 -16.83 -7.91 2.13
CA THR A 12 -15.86 -8.93 1.74
C THR A 12 -14.50 -8.63 2.34
N ARG A 13 -13.75 -9.68 2.71
CA ARG A 13 -12.37 -9.58 3.15
C ARG A 13 -11.51 -10.55 2.37
N ASP A 14 -10.51 -10.02 1.69
CA ASP A 14 -9.51 -10.77 0.95
C ASP A 14 -8.13 -10.59 1.59
N SER A 15 -7.25 -11.55 1.36
CA SER A 15 -5.86 -11.49 1.82
C SER A 15 -4.92 -12.19 0.86
N ALA A 16 -3.72 -11.63 0.69
CA ALA A 16 -2.69 -12.18 -0.17
C ALA A 16 -1.30 -11.90 0.41
N GLY A 17 -0.31 -12.69 -0.01
CA GLY A 17 1.08 -12.25 0.03
C GLY A 17 1.26 -11.04 -0.90
N LEU A 18 2.18 -10.16 -0.55
CA LEU A 18 2.47 -8.94 -1.29
C LEU A 18 3.96 -8.91 -1.63
N ARG A 19 4.27 -8.71 -2.90
CA ARG A 19 5.59 -8.23 -3.33
C ARG A 19 5.40 -6.94 -4.08
N TRP A 20 6.09 -5.89 -3.66
CA TRP A 20 6.04 -4.58 -4.30
C TRP A 20 7.44 -4.11 -4.63
N THR A 21 7.72 -4.02 -5.92
CA THR A 21 8.90 -3.41 -6.49
C THR A 21 8.55 -1.99 -6.90
N HIS A 22 9.16 -1.00 -6.24
CA HIS A 22 9.02 0.41 -6.58
C HIS A 22 10.35 0.89 -7.17
N GLN A 23 10.30 1.58 -8.29
CA GLN A 23 11.41 2.28 -8.92
C GLN A 23 10.97 3.71 -9.24
N ASP A 24 11.90 4.56 -9.68
CA ASP A 24 11.67 6.00 -9.88
C ASP A 24 10.33 6.36 -10.55
N THR A 25 9.96 5.61 -11.60
CA THR A 25 8.76 5.90 -12.40
C THR A 25 7.86 4.68 -12.58
N THR A 26 8.16 3.57 -11.92
CA THR A 26 7.41 2.32 -12.11
C THR A 26 7.08 1.64 -10.79
N ASP A 27 5.91 1.01 -10.76
CA ASP A 27 5.51 0.12 -9.68
C ASP A 27 5.06 -1.21 -10.25
N GLU A 28 5.59 -2.28 -9.66
CA GLU A 28 5.07 -3.62 -9.85
C GLU A 28 4.64 -4.21 -8.52
N ILE A 29 3.36 -4.56 -8.44
CA ILE A 29 2.74 -5.19 -7.28
C ILE A 29 2.28 -6.60 -7.70
N LEU A 30 2.81 -7.61 -7.02
CA LEU A 30 2.36 -8.99 -7.12
C LEU A 30 1.57 -9.37 -5.87
N LEU A 31 0.36 -9.86 -6.09
CA LEU A 31 -0.46 -10.50 -5.08
C LEU A 31 -0.27 -12.00 -5.19
N LEU A 32 0.14 -12.63 -4.09
CA LEU A 32 0.54 -14.03 -4.05
C LEU A 32 -0.49 -14.86 -3.28
N THR A 33 -0.83 -16.02 -3.81
CA THR A 33 -1.56 -17.07 -3.09
C THR A 33 -0.72 -17.62 -1.92
N PRO A 34 -1.32 -18.32 -0.94
CA PRO A 34 -0.57 -18.94 0.16
C PRO A 34 0.51 -19.93 -0.29
N LEU A 35 0.38 -20.50 -1.50
CA LEU A 35 1.36 -21.41 -2.09
C LEU A 35 2.50 -20.68 -2.83
N GLY A 36 2.51 -19.34 -2.82
CA GLY A 36 3.54 -18.52 -3.46
C GLY A 36 3.33 -18.27 -4.96
N GLN A 37 2.22 -18.73 -5.53
CA GLN A 37 1.86 -18.45 -6.93
C GLN A 37 1.27 -17.05 -7.08
N THR A 38 1.55 -16.36 -8.19
CA THR A 38 0.97 -15.05 -8.50
C THR A 38 -0.53 -15.20 -8.80
N ALA A 39 -1.36 -14.61 -7.94
CA ALA A 39 -2.81 -14.49 -8.13
C ALA A 39 -3.16 -13.27 -8.99
N ALA A 40 -2.46 -12.16 -8.79
CA ALA A 40 -2.61 -10.97 -9.61
C ALA A 40 -1.31 -10.18 -9.71
N ARG A 41 -1.16 -9.44 -10.80
CA ARG A 41 -0.08 -8.48 -11.05
C ARG A 41 -0.68 -7.14 -11.41
N ILE A 42 -0.28 -6.10 -10.71
CA ILE A 42 -0.57 -4.71 -11.04
C ILE A 42 0.75 -4.09 -11.43
N TYR A 43 0.78 -3.43 -12.58
CA TYR A 43 1.95 -2.69 -13.04
C TYR A 43 1.51 -1.28 -13.40
N ARG A 44 2.36 -0.29 -13.11
CA ARG A 44 2.23 1.05 -13.69
C ARG A 44 3.58 1.63 -14.05
N ASP A 45 3.57 2.49 -15.07
CA ASP A 45 4.62 3.45 -15.37
C ASP A 45 4.01 4.86 -15.51
N GLU A 46 4.77 5.81 -16.05
CA GLU A 46 4.34 7.21 -16.20
C GLU A 46 3.10 7.39 -17.11
N ALA A 47 2.84 6.46 -18.02
CA ALA A 47 1.83 6.60 -19.07
C ALA A 47 0.73 5.54 -19.01
N HIS A 48 1.03 4.36 -18.46
CA HIS A 48 0.17 3.20 -18.54
C HIS A 48 0.12 2.42 -17.23
N ALA A 49 -1.02 1.79 -17.00
CA ALA A 49 -1.22 0.82 -15.94
C ALA A 49 -1.86 -0.45 -16.51
N THR A 50 -1.50 -1.59 -15.92
CA THR A 50 -2.10 -2.89 -16.24
C THR A 50 -2.46 -3.66 -14.98
N LEU A 51 -3.48 -4.50 -15.07
CA LEU A 51 -3.85 -5.47 -14.04
C LEU A 51 -4.14 -6.82 -14.70
N ASP A 52 -3.39 -7.83 -14.29
CA ASP A 52 -3.57 -9.22 -14.67
C ASP A 52 -4.05 -10.01 -13.46
N ASN A 53 -5.16 -10.74 -13.56
CA ASN A 53 -5.70 -11.57 -12.47
C ASN A 53 -5.66 -13.09 -12.78
N GLY A 54 -4.85 -13.49 -13.75
CA GLY A 54 -4.73 -14.87 -14.23
C GLY A 54 -5.74 -15.24 -15.32
N ASP A 55 -6.95 -14.65 -15.28
CA ASP A 55 -8.01 -14.90 -16.26
C ASP A 55 -8.10 -13.81 -17.32
N GLN A 56 -7.87 -12.56 -16.91
CA GLN A 56 -8.09 -11.37 -17.72
C GLN A 56 -6.93 -10.38 -17.55
N HIS A 57 -6.65 -9.68 -18.65
CA HIS A 57 -5.73 -8.57 -18.73
C HIS A 57 -6.52 -7.27 -18.91
N TYR A 58 -6.26 -6.31 -18.04
CA TYR A 58 -6.86 -4.98 -18.06
C TYR A 58 -5.77 -3.93 -18.23
N SER A 59 -6.05 -2.86 -18.98
CA SER A 59 -5.15 -1.73 -19.15
C SER A 59 -5.89 -0.41 -19.08
N ASP A 60 -5.22 0.60 -18.55
CA ASP A 60 -5.68 2.00 -18.49
C ASP A 60 -4.44 2.92 -18.52
N THR A 61 -4.67 4.22 -18.65
CA THR A 61 -3.65 5.25 -18.39
C THR A 61 -3.47 5.57 -16.91
N ASP A 62 -4.42 5.15 -16.06
CA ASP A 62 -4.40 5.41 -14.62
C ASP A 62 -4.63 4.13 -13.79
N VAL A 63 -3.67 3.80 -12.93
CA VAL A 63 -3.73 2.62 -12.06
C VAL A 63 -4.92 2.69 -11.10
N GLU A 64 -5.29 3.88 -10.63
CA GLU A 64 -6.38 4.03 -9.67
C GLU A 64 -7.73 3.75 -10.33
N SER A 65 -7.92 4.20 -11.57
CA SER A 65 -9.07 3.88 -12.40
C SER A 65 -9.16 2.36 -12.64
N LEU A 66 -8.03 1.72 -12.91
CA LEU A 66 -7.91 0.27 -13.06
C LEU A 66 -8.32 -0.49 -11.78
N MET A 67 -7.79 -0.08 -10.62
CA MET A 67 -8.18 -0.64 -9.32
C MET A 67 -9.67 -0.41 -9.04
N GLN A 68 -10.21 0.75 -9.37
CA GLN A 68 -11.63 1.04 -9.18
C GLN A 68 -12.51 0.15 -10.04
N GLN A 69 -12.12 -0.09 -11.30
CA GLN A 69 -12.88 -0.92 -12.22
C GLN A 69 -12.84 -2.40 -11.83
N VAL A 70 -11.67 -2.91 -11.45
CA VAL A 70 -11.47 -4.35 -11.23
C VAL A 70 -11.71 -4.75 -9.77
N LEU A 71 -11.26 -3.94 -8.82
CA LEU A 71 -11.30 -4.23 -7.38
C LEU A 71 -12.42 -3.47 -6.65
N GLY A 72 -13.01 -2.45 -7.29
CA GLY A 72 -14.11 -1.66 -6.74
C GLY A 72 -13.67 -0.52 -5.82
N TRP A 73 -12.38 -0.25 -5.68
CA TRP A 73 -11.84 0.80 -4.82
C TRP A 73 -10.57 1.45 -5.42
N ARG A 74 -10.24 2.65 -4.95
CA ARG A 74 -9.04 3.42 -5.35
C ARG A 74 -8.03 3.49 -4.23
N LEU A 75 -6.75 3.36 -4.59
CA LEU A 75 -5.62 3.59 -3.69
C LEU A 75 -4.51 4.30 -4.44
N GLN A 76 -4.14 5.48 -3.96
CA GLN A 76 -3.03 6.26 -4.48
C GLN A 76 -1.72 5.53 -4.14
N LEU A 77 -1.10 4.86 -5.12
CA LEU A 77 0.14 4.10 -4.88
C LEU A 77 1.30 5.00 -4.43
N ASP A 78 1.35 6.24 -4.93
CA ASP A 78 2.36 7.24 -4.52
C ASP A 78 2.22 7.59 -3.03
N HIS A 79 0.99 7.72 -2.55
CA HIS A 79 0.73 8.00 -1.14
C HIS A 79 1.11 6.80 -0.29
N LEU A 80 0.73 5.61 -0.74
CA LEU A 80 1.06 4.37 -0.05
C LEU A 80 2.58 4.19 0.10
N HIS A 81 3.35 4.54 -0.93
CA HIS A 81 4.81 4.48 -0.91
C HIS A 81 5.38 5.34 0.23
N HIS A 82 4.95 6.60 0.33
CA HIS A 82 5.36 7.51 1.41
C HIS A 82 4.91 7.01 2.78
N TRP A 83 3.67 6.54 2.89
CA TRP A 83 3.11 6.10 4.17
C TRP A 83 3.82 4.87 4.72
N VAL A 84 4.21 3.92 3.86
CA VAL A 84 5.02 2.74 4.23
C VAL A 84 6.37 3.14 4.82
N LEU A 85 6.92 4.28 4.40
CA LEU A 85 8.16 4.86 4.95
C LEU A 85 7.93 5.73 6.19
N GLY A 86 6.68 5.88 6.65
CA GLY A 86 6.32 6.77 7.76
C GLY A 86 6.42 8.25 7.39
N LEU A 87 6.27 8.59 6.11
CA LEU A 87 6.33 9.94 5.56
C LEU A 87 4.94 10.42 5.13
N THR A 88 4.76 11.73 5.03
CA THR A 88 3.57 12.37 4.43
C THR A 88 3.81 12.66 2.96
N VAL A 89 2.74 12.81 2.17
CA VAL A 89 2.84 13.45 0.85
C VAL A 89 2.70 14.97 0.97
N PRO A 90 3.07 15.78 -0.05
CA PRO A 90 2.81 17.22 -0.04
C PRO A 90 1.33 17.53 0.13
N GLY A 91 1.01 18.51 0.97
CA GLY A 91 -0.36 18.93 1.28
C GLY A 91 -0.66 18.90 2.77
N ASP A 92 -1.94 19.12 3.10
CA ASP A 92 -2.38 19.15 4.49
C ASP A 92 -2.41 17.75 5.10
N ALA A 93 -1.82 17.62 6.29
CA ALA A 93 -1.81 16.38 7.06
C ALA A 93 -1.98 16.65 8.55
N MET A 94 -2.74 15.79 9.23
CA MET A 94 -2.79 15.76 10.69
C MET A 94 -2.01 14.56 11.21
N LEU A 95 -1.08 14.81 12.14
CA LEU A 95 -0.12 13.83 12.63
C LEU A 95 -0.25 13.65 14.14
N GLU A 96 -0.29 12.40 14.58
CA GLU A 96 -0.07 12.00 15.96
C GLU A 96 1.24 11.21 16.02
N ARG A 97 2.02 11.40 17.10
CA ARG A 97 3.33 10.76 17.27
C ARG A 97 3.45 10.14 18.66
N ASP A 98 4.26 9.10 18.77
CA ASP A 98 4.64 8.53 20.05
C ASP A 98 5.77 9.32 20.73
N THR A 99 6.22 8.84 21.90
CA THR A 99 7.31 9.45 22.67
C THR A 99 8.67 9.43 21.98
N GLN A 100 8.84 8.59 20.95
CA GLN A 100 10.05 8.48 20.14
C GLN A 100 9.95 9.37 18.89
N GLY A 101 8.83 10.07 18.69
CA GLY A 101 8.58 10.92 17.53
C GLY A 101 8.11 10.16 16.28
N ARG A 102 7.87 8.85 16.36
CA ARG A 102 7.34 8.05 15.26
C ARG A 102 5.86 8.33 15.07
N LEU A 103 5.36 8.28 13.84
CA LEU A 103 3.93 8.45 13.58
C LEU A 103 3.12 7.32 14.26
N THR A 104 1.99 7.67 14.86
CA THR A 104 1.01 6.68 15.36
C THR A 104 -0.28 6.78 14.55
N VAL A 105 -0.63 7.99 14.13
CA VAL A 105 -1.74 8.28 13.22
C VAL A 105 -1.32 9.36 12.22
N LEU A 106 -1.66 9.14 10.96
CA LEU A 106 -1.59 10.11 9.87
C LEU A 106 -2.99 10.22 9.25
N ARG A 107 -3.50 11.44 9.11
CA ARG A 107 -4.73 11.72 8.35
C ARG A 107 -4.42 12.67 7.20
N GLN A 108 -4.63 12.23 5.98
CA GLN A 108 -4.29 12.95 4.75
C GLN A 108 -5.16 12.45 3.58
N ASP A 109 -5.69 13.35 2.75
CA ASP A 109 -6.51 13.04 1.56
C ASP A 109 -7.68 12.07 1.79
N GLY A 110 -8.31 12.21 2.96
CA GLY A 110 -9.45 11.37 3.39
C GLY A 110 -9.06 9.98 3.90
N TRP A 111 -7.76 9.67 3.95
CA TRP A 111 -7.24 8.46 4.58
C TRP A 111 -6.91 8.69 6.05
N GLU A 112 -7.19 7.69 6.88
CA GLU A 112 -6.57 7.54 8.19
C GLU A 112 -5.62 6.35 8.14
N VAL A 113 -4.34 6.60 8.39
CA VAL A 113 -3.27 5.60 8.46
C VAL A 113 -2.84 5.47 9.93
N ARG A 114 -3.05 4.29 10.50
CA ARG A 114 -2.58 3.93 11.84
C ARG A 114 -1.35 3.05 11.75
N TYR A 115 -0.30 3.48 12.42
CA TYR A 115 0.97 2.76 12.53
C TYR A 115 0.91 1.88 13.78
N LEU A 116 0.69 0.58 13.58
CA LEU A 116 0.39 -0.37 14.65
C LEU A 116 1.63 -1.04 15.23
N ALA A 117 2.72 -1.11 14.46
CA ALA A 117 4.00 -1.63 14.92
C ALA A 117 5.15 -1.10 14.06
N TYR A 118 6.33 -1.04 14.67
CA TYR A 118 7.60 -0.63 14.09
C TYR A 118 8.65 -1.74 14.25
N ALA A 119 9.70 -1.72 13.42
CA ALA A 119 10.74 -2.75 13.44
C ALA A 119 11.60 -2.73 14.72
N ASP A 120 11.81 -1.55 15.30
CA ASP A 120 12.54 -1.31 16.55
C ASP A 120 12.06 -0.01 17.24
N ASP A 121 12.63 0.33 18.40
CA ASP A 121 12.22 1.50 19.21
C ASP A 121 12.92 2.82 18.84
N LYS A 122 13.59 2.89 17.69
CA LYS A 122 14.29 4.12 17.27
C LYS A 122 13.34 5.09 16.57
N ALA A 123 13.64 6.39 16.65
CA ALA A 123 12.85 7.43 16.00
C ALA A 123 12.75 7.27 14.46
N ASN A 124 13.76 6.66 13.84
CA ASN A 124 13.82 6.39 12.40
C ASN A 124 13.38 4.97 12.01
N SER A 125 12.72 4.25 12.92
CA SER A 125 12.25 2.90 12.64
C SER A 125 11.20 2.88 11.54
N LEU A 126 11.25 1.88 10.67
CA LEU A 126 10.23 1.70 9.65
C LEU A 126 8.98 1.01 10.23
N PRO A 127 7.78 1.43 9.80
CA PRO A 127 6.55 0.70 10.07
C PRO A 127 6.67 -0.75 9.59
N VAL A 128 6.21 -1.69 10.41
CA VAL A 128 6.07 -3.11 10.01
C VAL A 128 4.62 -3.55 9.98
N ARG A 129 3.72 -2.81 10.62
CA ARG A 129 2.27 -3.09 10.57
C ARG A 129 1.48 -1.81 10.53
N MET A 130 0.63 -1.68 9.53
CA MET A 130 -0.19 -0.49 9.30
C MET A 130 -1.64 -0.87 9.01
N ARG A 131 -2.57 0.01 9.41
CA ARG A 131 -3.97 -0.05 9.00
C ARG A 131 -4.34 1.27 8.33
N LEU A 132 -4.79 1.19 7.09
CA LEU A 132 -5.25 2.32 6.30
C LEU A 132 -6.76 2.20 6.15
N THR A 133 -7.50 3.28 6.38
CA THR A 133 -8.94 3.30 6.24
C THR A 133 -9.41 4.53 5.49
N ARG A 134 -10.36 4.33 4.58
CA ARG A 134 -11.08 5.40 3.88
C ARG A 134 -12.51 4.94 3.57
N ALA A 135 -13.51 5.66 4.08
CA ALA A 135 -14.91 5.26 3.98
C ALA A 135 -15.16 3.80 4.42
N ASN A 136 -15.59 2.93 3.51
CA ASN A 136 -15.89 1.50 3.71
C ASN A 136 -14.70 0.57 3.37
N LEU A 137 -13.54 1.13 3.02
CA LEU A 137 -12.30 0.41 2.70
C LEU A 137 -11.37 0.38 3.92
N GLU A 138 -10.96 -0.82 4.30
CA GLU A 138 -9.90 -1.07 5.27
C GLU A 138 -8.80 -1.90 4.61
N ILE A 139 -7.56 -1.42 4.68
CA ILE A 139 -6.38 -2.13 4.23
C ILE A 139 -5.47 -2.35 5.44
N ILE A 140 -5.04 -3.59 5.66
CA ILE A 140 -4.01 -3.93 6.64
C ILE A 140 -2.79 -4.39 5.88
N LEU A 141 -1.66 -3.72 6.14
CA LEU A 141 -0.35 -4.11 5.63
C LEU A 141 0.50 -4.64 6.77
N LEU A 142 1.13 -5.78 6.51
CA LEU A 142 2.19 -6.34 7.34
C LEU A 142 3.42 -6.45 6.46
N ILE A 143 4.46 -5.69 6.80
CA ILE A 143 5.69 -5.58 6.02
C ILE A 143 6.69 -6.53 6.67
N ASP A 144 7.09 -7.54 5.90
CA ASP A 144 8.07 -8.53 6.34
C ASP A 144 9.50 -8.05 6.00
N GLU A 145 9.66 -7.35 4.87
CA GLU A 145 10.96 -6.82 4.41
C GLU A 145 10.78 -5.60 3.50
N CYS A 146 11.60 -4.56 3.70
CA CYS A 146 11.61 -3.37 2.85
C CYS A 146 13.04 -3.00 2.45
N GLU A 147 13.34 -3.08 1.15
CA GLU A 147 14.64 -2.76 0.56
C GLU A 147 14.60 -1.51 -0.33
N TRP A 148 13.59 -0.64 -0.16
CA TRP A 148 13.53 0.58 -0.95
C TRP A 148 14.71 1.48 -0.58
N ASN A 149 15.42 1.95 -1.61
CA ASN A 149 16.63 2.73 -1.43
C ASN A 149 16.25 4.15 -0.99
N ILE A 150 16.21 4.38 0.32
CA ILE A 150 15.96 5.70 0.90
C ILE A 150 17.24 6.51 0.71
N LYS A 151 17.35 7.28 -0.38
CA LYS A 151 18.43 8.25 -0.59
C LYS A 151 18.14 9.56 0.13
#